data_AF-A0A436HBM3-F1
#
_entry.id   AF-A0A436HBM3-F1
#
_cell.length_a   1.000
_cell.length_b   1.000
_cell.length_c   1.000
_cell.angle_alpha   90.00
_cell.angle_beta   90.00
_cell.angle_gamma   90.00
#
_symmetry.space_group_name_H-M   'P 1'
#
loop_
_entity.id
_entity.type
_entity.pdbx_description
1 polymer ?
#
loop_
_entity_poly.entity_id
_entity_poly.type
_entity_poly.pdbx_seq_one_letter_code
_entity_poly.pdbx_strand_id
1 'polypeptide(L)' 'MRAFVIVVFAFLYLPIALVVLFSFNAGHHASEFTGFSVQWYGKALANPFLVEALKNSLFIATTSALLAALCGTAAALGLA' A
#
# COMPACT_ATOMS: atom_id res chain seq x y z
N MET A 1 14.68 -1.44 -26.30
CA MET A 1 14.43 -0.77 -24.99
C MET A 1 12.95 -0.72 -24.58
N ARG A 2 12.02 -0.20 -25.40
CA ARG A 2 10.61 0.01 -24.98
C ARG A 2 9.89 -1.27 -24.52
N ALA A 3 10.06 -2.38 -25.25
CA ALA A 3 9.46 -3.66 -24.88
C ALA A 3 9.99 -4.21 -23.54
N PHE A 4 11.28 -4.06 -23.26
CA PHE A 4 11.88 -4.47 -21.99
C PHE A 4 11.27 -3.68 -20.82
N VAL A 5 11.13 -2.36 -20.96
CA VAL A 5 10.47 -1.52 -19.95
C VAL A 5 9.04 -1.99 -19.71
N ILE A 6 8.25 -2.23 -20.76
CA ILE A 6 6.86 -2.72 -20.63
C ILE A 6 6.80 -4.05 -19.89
N VAL A 7 7.68 -5.00 -20.20
CA VAL A 7 7.71 -6.30 -19.52
C VAL A 7 8.08 -6.17 -18.04
N VAL A 8 9.06 -5.32 -17.69
CA VAL A 8 9.44 -5.08 -16.29
C VAL A 8 8.27 -4.45 -15.52
N PHE A 9 7.62 -3.43 -16.08
CA PHE A 9 6.44 -2.83 -15.45
C PHE A 9 5.29 -3.84 -15.34
N ALA A 10 5.01 -4.63 -16.38
CA ALA A 10 3.99 -5.67 -16.31
C ALA A 10 4.29 -6.65 -15.19
N PHE A 11 5.53 -7.13 -15.07
CA PHE A 11 5.94 -8.07 -14.03
C PHE A 11 5.77 -7.49 -12.60
N LEU A 12 6.09 -6.21 -12.39
CA LEU A 12 5.94 -5.56 -11.09
C LEU A 12 4.48 -5.30 -10.73
N TYR A 13 3.65 -4.91 -11.70
CA TYR A 13 2.26 -4.51 -11.45
C TYR A 13 1.26 -5.66 -11.52
N LEU A 14 1.56 -6.74 -12.24
CA LEU A 14 0.69 -7.93 -12.31
C LEU A 14 0.34 -8.52 -10.92
N PRO A 15 1.30 -8.78 -10.00
CA PRO A 15 0.95 -9.32 -8.68
C PRO A 15 0.11 -8.33 -7.86
N ILE A 16 0.38 -7.03 -7.98
CA ILE A 16 -0.42 -5.99 -7.32
C ILE A 16 -1.85 -6.01 -7.87
N ALA A 17 -2.01 -6.10 -9.19
CA ALA A 17 -3.32 -6.20 -9.84
C ALA A 17 -4.09 -7.45 -9.41
N LEU A 18 -3.42 -8.60 -9.24
CA LEU A 18 -4.03 -9.81 -8.71
C LEU A 18 -4.51 -9.62 -7.28
N VAL A 19 -3.68 -9.04 -6.39
CA VAL A 19 -4.08 -8.74 -5.00
C VAL A 19 -5.30 -7.83 -4.97
N VAL A 20 -5.34 -6.80 -5.82
CA VAL A 20 -6.51 -5.90 -5.94
C VAL A 20 -7.74 -6.64 -6.48
N LEU A 21 -7.59 -7.51 -7.49
CA LEU A 21 -8.70 -8.28 -8.02
C LEU A 21 -9.28 -9.23 -6.97
N PHE A 22 -8.42 -9.94 -6.24
CA PHE A 22 -8.83 -10.86 -5.18
C PHE A 22 -9.29 -10.17 -3.89
N SER A 23 -8.94 -8.91 -3.63
CA SER A 23 -9.51 -8.16 -2.50
C SER A 23 -11.01 -7.90 -2.67
N PHE A 24 -11.51 -7.94 -3.91
CA PHE A 24 -12.94 -7.93 -4.20
C PHE A 24 -13.58 -9.32 -4.21
N ASN A 25 -12.87 -10.38 -3.81
CA ASN A 25 -13.45 -11.73 -3.79
C ASN A 25 -14.43 -11.89 -2.61
N ALA A 26 -15.64 -12.36 -2.90
CA ALA A 26 -16.62 -12.73 -1.87
C ALA A 26 -16.20 -13.97 -1.06
N GLY A 27 -15.33 -14.82 -1.62
CA GLY A 27 -14.81 -16.01 -0.96
C GLY A 27 -13.87 -15.72 0.21
N HIS A 28 -13.65 -16.73 1.05
CA HIS A 28 -12.70 -16.70 2.16
C HIS A 28 -11.28 -17.09 1.76
N HIS A 29 -11.11 -17.66 0.57
CA HIS A 29 -9.82 -18.14 0.07
C HIS A 29 -9.45 -17.40 -1.21
N ALA A 30 -8.19 -17.00 -1.33
CA ALA A 30 -7.65 -16.37 -2.55
C ALA A 30 -7.43 -17.37 -3.71
N SER A 31 -7.81 -18.64 -3.55
CA SER A 31 -7.68 -19.69 -4.56
C SER A 31 -8.91 -19.81 -5.47
N GLU A 32 -10.06 -19.26 -5.08
CA GLU A 32 -11.32 -19.38 -5.82
C GLU A 32 -12.03 -18.04 -5.90
N PHE A 33 -12.30 -17.56 -7.11
CA PHE A 33 -13.06 -16.32 -7.32
C PHE A 33 -14.56 -16.64 -7.29
N THR A 34 -15.19 -16.49 -6.13
CA THR A 34 -16.60 -16.86 -5.92
C THR A 34 -17.57 -15.77 -6.38
N GLY A 35 -17.14 -14.51 -6.41
CA GLY A 35 -17.93 -13.35 -6.85
C GLY A 35 -17.33 -12.02 -6.42
N PHE A 36 -17.88 -10.90 -6.90
CA PHE A 36 -17.45 -9.55 -6.53
C PHE A 36 -18.11 -9.09 -5.21
N SER A 37 -17.32 -8.64 -4.24
CA SER A 37 -17.79 -8.15 -2.94
C SER A 37 -16.80 -7.16 -2.32
N VAL A 38 -17.33 -6.15 -1.63
CA VAL A 38 -16.54 -5.18 -0.85
C VAL A 38 -16.59 -5.44 0.66
N GLN A 39 -17.15 -6.57 1.08
CA GLN A 39 -17.38 -6.92 2.49
C GLN A 39 -16.10 -6.86 3.35
N TRP A 40 -14.95 -7.18 2.76
CA TRP A 40 -13.67 -7.23 3.46
C TRP A 40 -13.17 -5.86 3.85
N TYR A 41 -13.43 -4.83 3.03
CA TYR A 41 -13.12 -3.44 3.38
C TYR A 41 -13.95 -2.99 4.59
N GLY A 42 -15.24 -3.34 4.61
CA GLY A 42 -16.11 -3.06 5.77
C GLY A 42 -15.64 -3.77 7.05
N LYS A 43 -15.29 -5.06 6.96
CA LYS A 43 -14.71 -5.83 8.08
C LYS A 43 -13.38 -5.26 8.57
N ALA A 44 -12.52 -4.81 7.66
CA ALA A 44 -11.23 -4.21 8.00
C ALA A 44 -11.41 -2.89 8.77
N LEU A 45 -12.32 -2.02 8.30
CA LEU A 45 -12.63 -0.75 8.96
C LEU A 45 -13.38 -0.92 10.27
N ALA A 46 -14.16 -1.99 10.42
CA ALA A 46 -14.84 -2.32 11.68
C ALA A 46 -13.90 -2.97 12.72
N ASN A 47 -12.68 -3.36 12.34
CA ASN A 47 -11.72 -3.99 13.25
C ASN A 47 -10.90 -2.92 13.99
N PRO A 48 -11.09 -2.71 15.31
CA PRO A 48 -10.41 -1.67 16.06
C PRO A 48 -8.90 -1.81 16.03
N PHE A 49 -8.38 -3.05 16.11
CA PHE A 49 -6.96 -3.33 16.07
C PHE A 49 -6.33 -2.88 14.75
N LEU A 50 -7.00 -3.16 13.63
CA LEU A 50 -6.50 -2.79 12.30
C LEU A 50 -6.53 -1.27 12.08
N VAL A 51 -7.60 -0.61 12.54
CA VAL A 51 -7.74 0.85 12.46
C VAL A 51 -6.73 1.57 13.36
N GLU A 52 -6.49 1.09 14.58
CA GLU A 52 -5.46 1.63 15.46
C GLU A 52 -4.07 1.45 14.90
N ALA A 53 -3.75 0.26 14.36
CA ALA A 53 -2.47 0.01 13.70
C ALA A 53 -2.25 0.95 12.49
N LEU A 54 -3.29 1.20 11.69
CA LEU A 54 -3.26 2.14 10.57
C LEU A 54 -2.98 3.57 11.05
N LYS A 55 -3.71 4.03 12.09
CA LYS A 55 -3.52 5.37 12.67
C LYS A 55 -2.11 5.55 13.22
N ASN A 56 -1.62 4.58 13.96
CA ASN A 56 -0.26 4.61 14.52
C ASN A 56 0.79 4.67 13.40
N SER A 57 0.66 3.82 12.38
CA SER A 57 1.57 3.81 11.23
C SER A 57 1.57 5.15 10.50
N LEU A 58 0.40 5.74 10.27
CA LEU A 58 0.28 7.03 9.60
C LEU A 58 0.90 8.16 10.43
N PHE A 59 0.69 8.17 11.74
CA PHE A 59 1.28 9.14 12.65
C PHE A 59 2.81 9.05 12.65
N ILE A 60 3.35 7.84 12.82
CA ILE A 60 4.80 7.61 12.81
C ILE A 60 5.41 7.97 11.45
N ALA A 61 4.81 7.52 10.35
CA ALA A 61 5.33 7.78 9.00
C ALA A 61 5.36 9.28 8.69
N THR A 62 4.29 10.01 9.02
CA THR A 62 4.21 11.46 8.74
C THR A 62 5.20 12.26 9.59
N THR A 63 5.25 11.99 10.89
CA THR A 63 6.18 12.67 11.80
C THR A 63 7.64 12.39 11.43
N SER A 64 7.96 11.13 11.14
CA SER A 64 9.30 10.73 10.68
C SER A 64 9.67 11.39 9.35
N ALA A 65 8.77 11.38 8.36
CA ALA A 65 9.02 12.00 7.06
C ALA A 65 9.25 13.51 7.16
N LEU A 66 8.46 14.22 7.99
CA LEU A 66 8.63 15.66 8.20
C LEU A 66 9.97 15.98 8.86
N LEU A 67 10.31 15.27 9.94
CA LEU A 67 11.60 15.47 10.62
C LEU A 67 12.78 15.15 9.69
N ALA A 68 12.71 14.04 8.95
CA ALA A 68 13.73 13.66 7.99
C ALA A 68 13.87 14.70 6.87
N ALA A 69 12.77 15.21 6.34
CA ALA A 69 12.79 16.24 5.29
C ALA A 69 13.39 17.56 5.81
N LEU A 70 13.01 18.01 7.00
CA LEU A 70 13.54 19.24 7.60
C LEU A 70 15.04 19.11 7.89
N CYS A 71 15.45 18.03 8.57
CA CYS A 71 16.86 17.78 8.88
C CYS A 71 17.69 17.59 7.61
N GLY A 72 17.18 16.82 6.64
CA GLY A 72 17.85 16.58 5.37
C GLY A 72 18.01 17.87 4.55
N THR A 73 16.98 18.72 4.50
CA THR A 73 17.05 20.02 3.82
C THR A 73 18.03 20.96 4.51
N ALA A 74 18.00 21.06 5.84
CA ALA A 74 18.92 21.88 6.61
C ALA A 74 20.38 21.42 6.44
N ALA A 75 20.63 20.11 6.46
CA ALA A 75 21.95 19.54 6.22
C ALA A 75 22.44 19.81 4.79
N ALA A 76 21.57 19.68 3.78
CA ALA A 76 21.91 19.98 2.40
C ALA A 76 22.30 21.44 2.19
N LEU A 77 21.58 22.37 2.83
CA LEU A 77 21.91 23.81 2.78
C LEU A 77 23.17 24.16 3.56
N GLY A 78 23.45 23.47 4.68
CA GLY A 78 24.66 23.72 5.47
C GLY A 78 25.95 23.15 4.85
N LEU A 79 25.82 22.18 3.93
CA LEU A 79 26.96 21.62 3.17
C LEU A 79 27.23 22.37 1.85
N ALA A 80 26.27 23.16 1.37
CA ALA A 80 26.36 23.94 0.14
C ALA A 80 27.12 25.26 0.36
#